data_AF-A0A0H4B681-F1
#
_entry.id   AF-A0A0H4B681-F1
#
_cell.length_a   1.000
_cell.length_b   1.000
_cell.length_c   1.000
_cell.angle_alpha   90.00
_cell.angle_beta   90.00
_cell.angle_gamma   90.00
#
_symmetry.space_group_name_H-M   'P 1'
#
loop_
_entity.id
_entity.type
_entity.pdbx_description
1 polymer ?
#
loop_
_entity_poly.entity_id
_entity_poly.type
_entity_poly.pdbx_seq_one_letter_code
_entity_poly.pdbx_strand_id
1 'polypeptide(L)'
;MIRTTLTAITSAAALFAVSEPLDPPVAQADTVRGALCELSRHDDSIPMEDFTCSFTQMQGNVYIDSNRWAFKFPSAEQGKTYERQNTEDFKRFTREGQYTLTVYESGKKPYEPGGY
;
A
#
# COMPACT_ATOMS: atom_id res chain seq x y z
N MET A 1 26.80 67.17 -38.59
CA MET A 1 25.75 67.19 -37.56
C MET A 1 24.87 65.95 -37.75
N ILE A 2 25.01 64.95 -36.89
CA ILE A 2 24.21 63.72 -36.94
C ILE A 2 23.50 63.61 -35.58
N ARG A 3 22.18 63.80 -35.59
CA ARG A 3 21.29 63.68 -34.43
C ARG A 3 21.01 62.20 -34.20
N THR A 4 21.43 61.67 -33.06
CA THR A 4 21.16 60.31 -32.62
C THR A 4 19.88 60.32 -31.80
N THR A 5 18.78 59.78 -32.33
CA THR A 5 17.52 59.58 -31.60
C THR A 5 17.45 58.16 -31.05
N LEU A 6 17.44 58.04 -29.72
CA LEU A 6 17.11 56.82 -28.98
C LEU A 6 15.60 56.55 -29.09
N THR A 7 15.24 55.32 -29.44
CA THR A 7 13.90 54.77 -29.19
C THR A 7 14.05 53.48 -28.40
N ALA A 8 13.76 53.59 -27.10
CA ALA A 8 13.56 52.45 -26.21
C ALA A 8 12.15 51.89 -26.47
N ILE A 9 12.05 50.58 -26.67
CA ILE A 9 10.79 49.83 -26.64
C ILE A 9 10.94 48.77 -25.55
N THR A 10 10.39 49.10 -24.38
CA THR A 10 10.22 48.22 -23.23
C THR A 10 9.09 47.25 -23.52
N SER A 11 9.41 46.00 -23.88
CA SER A 11 8.43 44.91 -23.93
C SER A 11 8.34 44.25 -22.56
N ALA A 12 7.35 44.64 -21.76
CA ALA A 12 7.00 43.93 -20.55
C ALA A 12 6.22 42.65 -20.91
N ALA A 13 6.93 41.52 -20.97
CA ALA A 13 6.27 40.21 -20.99
C ALA A 13 5.82 39.88 -19.56
N ALA A 14 4.54 40.13 -19.26
CA ALA A 14 3.91 39.65 -18.04
C ALA A 14 3.74 38.12 -18.13
N LEU A 15 4.71 37.39 -17.59
CA LEU A 15 4.59 35.96 -17.35
C LEU A 15 3.57 35.76 -16.22
N PHE A 16 2.33 35.43 -16.57
CA PHE A 16 1.38 34.85 -15.62
C PHE A 16 1.87 33.44 -15.27
N ALA A 17 2.73 33.35 -14.27
CA ALA A 17 3.02 32.10 -13.59
C ALA A 17 1.75 31.70 -12.81
N VAL A 18 0.87 30.93 -13.45
CA VAL A 18 -0.20 30.22 -12.76
C VAL A 18 0.50 29.28 -11.79
N SER A 19 0.54 29.68 -10.53
CA SER A 19 1.01 28.85 -9.43
C SER A 19 -0.11 27.85 -9.16
N GLU A 20 -0.14 26.75 -9.93
CA GLU A 20 -0.96 25.61 -9.54
C GLU A 20 -0.43 25.14 -8.18
N PRO A 21 -1.26 25.02 -7.14
CA PRO A 21 -0.83 24.33 -5.94
C PRO A 21 -0.57 22.88 -6.34
N LEU A 22 0.71 22.55 -6.51
CA LEU A 22 1.19 21.17 -6.50
C LEU A 22 1.01 20.68 -5.06
N ASP A 23 -0.24 20.47 -4.62
CA ASP A 23 -0.50 19.60 -3.50
C ASP A 23 -0.06 18.21 -3.97
N PRO A 24 1.05 17.66 -3.46
CA PRO A 24 1.41 16.30 -3.80
C PRO A 24 0.22 15.42 -3.41
N PRO A 25 -0.16 14.43 -4.24
CA PRO A 25 -1.25 13.54 -3.89
C PRO A 25 -0.94 12.97 -2.51
N VAL A 26 -1.73 13.37 -1.51
CA VAL A 26 -1.64 12.83 -0.16
C VAL A 26 -1.87 11.34 -0.35
N ALA A 27 -0.82 10.55 -0.19
CA ALA A 27 -0.91 9.10 -0.29
C ALA A 27 -1.79 8.63 0.87
N GLN A 28 -3.08 8.47 0.59
CA GLN A 28 -4.05 7.94 1.54
C GLN A 28 -3.61 6.51 1.86
N ALA A 29 -3.38 6.23 3.14
CA ALA A 29 -3.15 4.87 3.59
C ALA A 29 -4.51 4.19 3.78
N ASP A 30 -4.79 3.17 2.97
CA ASP A 30 -6.03 2.42 3.06
C ASP A 30 -5.93 1.49 4.27
N THR A 31 -6.69 1.80 5.32
CA THR A 31 -6.67 1.03 6.58
C THR A 31 -8.01 0.33 6.80
N VAL A 32 -7.97 -1.00 6.85
CA VAL A 32 -9.10 -1.85 7.23
C VAL A 32 -8.87 -2.36 8.66
N ARG A 33 -9.75 -1.95 9.58
CA ARG A 33 -9.74 -2.43 10.97
C ARG A 33 -10.73 -3.57 11.14
N GLY A 34 -10.39 -4.55 11.96
CA GLY A 34 -11.27 -5.69 12.22
C GLY A 34 -11.26 -6.75 11.11
N ALA A 35 -10.20 -6.75 10.27
CA ALA A 35 -9.97 -7.83 9.31
C ALA A 35 -9.68 -9.14 10.07
N LEU A 36 -9.91 -10.27 9.40
CA LEU A 36 -9.49 -11.57 9.89
C LEU A 36 -8.15 -11.92 9.26
N CYS A 37 -7.17 -12.26 10.09
CA CYS A 37 -5.89 -12.78 9.66
C CYS A 37 -5.78 -14.25 10.03
N GLU A 38 -5.29 -15.07 9.11
CA GLU A 38 -4.94 -16.47 9.32
C GLU A 38 -3.44 -16.62 9.11
N LEU A 39 -2.75 -17.13 10.12
CA LEU A 39 -1.31 -17.37 10.10
C LEU A 39 -1.03 -18.86 10.07
N SER A 40 -0.46 -19.32 8.96
CA SER A 40 0.04 -20.68 8.79
C SER A 40 1.56 -20.67 8.86
N ARG A 41 2.15 -21.43 9.77
CA ARG A 41 3.60 -21.64 9.82
C ARG A 41 3.96 -22.77 8.85
N HIS A 42 5.14 -22.71 8.25
CA HIS A 42 5.60 -23.81 7.37
C HIS A 42 5.99 -25.08 8.16
N ASP A 43 5.96 -25.02 9.48
CA ASP A 43 6.02 -26.20 10.34
C ASP A 43 4.59 -26.75 10.53
N ASP A 44 4.28 -27.85 9.85
CA ASP A 44 2.97 -28.50 9.85
C ASP A 44 2.54 -29.03 11.23
N SER A 45 3.46 -29.10 12.21
CA SER A 45 3.11 -29.46 13.59
C SER A 45 2.45 -28.31 14.36
N ILE A 46 2.56 -27.07 13.86
CA ILE A 46 1.98 -25.89 14.46
C ILE A 46 0.62 -25.61 13.80
N PRO A 47 -0.50 -25.61 14.55
CA PRO A 47 -1.80 -25.34 13.99
C PRO A 47 -1.90 -23.90 13.46
N MET A 48 -2.74 -23.72 12.44
CA MET A 48 -3.05 -22.39 11.92
C MET A 48 -3.70 -21.51 13.00
N GLU A 49 -3.33 -20.25 13.03
CA GLU A 49 -3.82 -19.28 14.00
C GLU A 49 -4.67 -18.21 13.34
N ASP A 50 -5.95 -18.15 13.71
CA ASP A 50 -6.88 -17.09 13.31
C ASP A 50 -6.91 -15.97 14.36
N PHE A 51 -6.82 -14.72 13.93
CA PHE A 51 -6.91 -13.55 14.82
C PHE A 51 -7.42 -12.30 14.10
N THR A 52 -8.06 -11.41 14.86
CA THR A 52 -8.44 -10.09 14.37
C THR A 52 -7.22 -9.19 14.21
N CYS A 53 -7.15 -8.48 13.10
CA CYS A 53 -6.03 -7.62 12.75
C CYS A 53 -6.49 -6.30 12.10
N SER A 54 -5.57 -5.34 12.04
CA SER A 54 -5.67 -4.16 11.20
C SER A 54 -4.75 -4.33 10.00
N PHE A 55 -5.29 -4.16 8.80
CA PHE A 55 -4.54 -4.16 7.55
C PHE A 55 -4.40 -2.71 7.07
N THR A 56 -3.17 -2.28 6.77
CA THR A 56 -2.89 -0.95 6.23
C THR A 56 -2.06 -1.08 4.97
N GLN A 57 -2.51 -0.48 3.87
CA GLN A 57 -1.76 -0.41 2.62
C GLN A 57 -1.46 1.04 2.25
N MET A 58 -0.20 1.34 1.94
CA MET A 58 0.22 2.67 1.50
C MET A 58 1.35 2.55 0.46
N GLN A 59 1.11 3.07 -0.75
CA GLN A 59 2.09 3.06 -1.85
C GLN A 59 2.68 1.65 -2.10
N GLY A 60 1.84 0.63 -2.02
CA GLY A 60 2.25 -0.78 -2.19
C GLY A 60 2.85 -1.44 -0.95
N ASN A 61 3.29 -0.66 0.06
CA ASN A 61 3.71 -1.21 1.35
C ASN A 61 2.50 -1.69 2.13
N VAL A 62 2.65 -2.82 2.82
CA VAL A 62 1.61 -3.39 3.67
C VAL A 62 2.12 -3.54 5.10
N TYR A 63 1.28 -3.11 6.04
CA TYR A 63 1.44 -3.29 7.47
C TYR A 63 0.23 -4.03 8.00
N ILE A 64 0.48 -5.08 8.78
CA ILE A 64 -0.57 -5.85 9.44
C ILE A 64 -0.24 -5.90 10.91
N ASP A 65 -1.18 -5.44 11.74
CA ASP A 65 -0.98 -5.31 13.19
C ASP A 65 -2.14 -5.94 13.96
N SER A 66 -1.84 -6.55 15.09
CA SER A 66 -2.78 -7.14 16.03
C SER A 66 -2.22 -7.05 17.45
N ASN A 67 -3.01 -7.44 18.45
CA ASN A 67 -2.54 -7.45 19.84
C ASN A 67 -1.30 -8.33 20.07
N ARG A 68 -1.04 -9.32 19.20
CA ARG A 68 0.03 -10.31 19.37
C ARG A 68 1.06 -10.33 18.24
N TRP A 69 0.72 -9.78 17.07
CA TRP A 69 1.52 -9.93 15.88
C TRP A 69 1.63 -8.62 15.10
N ALA A 70 2.83 -8.32 14.62
CA ALA A 70 3.08 -7.23 13.70
C ALA A 70 3.90 -7.74 12.50
N PHE A 71 3.38 -7.51 11.29
CA PHE A 71 4.01 -7.91 10.05
C PHE A 71 4.20 -6.71 9.13
N LYS A 72 5.33 -6.73 8.40
CA LYS A 72 5.69 -5.71 7.41
C LYS A 72 6.02 -6.37 6.09
N PHE A 73 5.46 -5.83 5.03
CA PHE A 73 5.67 -6.26 3.65
C PHE A 73 5.98 -5.02 2.80
N PRO A 74 7.24 -4.56 2.81
CA PRO A 74 7.67 -3.42 1.99
C PRO A 74 7.59 -3.77 0.52
N SER A 75 7.08 -2.87 -0.32
CA SER A 75 6.91 -3.13 -1.76
C SER A 75 8.23 -3.50 -2.47
N ALA A 76 9.35 -2.93 -2.02
CA ALA A 76 10.69 -3.20 -2.56
C ALA A 76 11.20 -4.64 -2.34
N GLU A 77 10.53 -5.39 -1.46
CA GLU A 77 10.90 -6.74 -1.02
C GLU A 77 10.01 -7.84 -1.64
N GLN A 78 8.95 -7.45 -2.35
CA GLN A 78 8.10 -8.38 -3.09
C GLN A 78 8.91 -9.08 -4.19
N GLY A 79 8.79 -10.41 -4.28
CA GLY A 79 9.56 -11.24 -5.20
C GLY A 79 10.99 -11.55 -4.73
N LYS A 80 11.39 -11.07 -3.54
CA LYS A 80 12.72 -11.32 -2.95
C LYS A 80 12.60 -12.06 -1.64
N THR A 81 11.89 -11.49 -0.67
CA THR A 81 11.74 -12.06 0.67
C THR A 81 10.33 -12.52 0.96
N TYR A 82 9.36 -12.11 0.13
CA TYR A 82 8.00 -12.62 0.19
C TYR A 82 7.30 -12.54 -1.17
N GLU A 83 6.32 -13.41 -1.36
CA GLU A 83 5.36 -13.35 -2.46
C GLU A 83 4.02 -12.77 -1.99
N ARG A 84 3.33 -12.07 -2.90
CA ARG A 84 2.01 -11.48 -2.64
C ARG A 84 1.00 -11.96 -3.68
N GLN A 85 -0.10 -12.52 -3.20
CA GLN A 85 -1.28 -12.82 -4.00
C GLN A 85 -2.43 -11.94 -3.51
N ASN A 86 -3.14 -11.30 -4.43
CA ASN A 86 -4.37 -10.56 -4.12
C ASN A 86 -5.52 -11.19 -4.89
N THR A 87 -6.61 -11.49 -4.20
CA THR A 87 -7.90 -11.88 -4.77
C THR A 87 -8.97 -10.88 -4.32
N GLU A 88 -10.20 -11.07 -4.78
CA GLU A 88 -11.35 -10.30 -4.29
C GLU A 88 -11.64 -10.61 -2.82
N ASP A 89 -11.52 -11.88 -2.43
CA ASP A 89 -11.87 -12.36 -1.09
C ASP A 89 -10.75 -12.21 -0.06
N PHE A 90 -9.49 -12.27 -0.49
CA PHE A 90 -8.35 -12.29 0.41
C PHE A 90 -7.05 -11.74 -0.18
N LYS A 91 -6.11 -11.41 0.70
CA LYS A 91 -4.72 -11.12 0.35
C LYS A 91 -3.81 -12.09 1.07
N ARG A 92 -2.87 -12.71 0.36
CA ARG A 92 -1.93 -13.69 0.91
C ARG A 92 -0.51 -13.22 0.74
N PHE A 93 0.27 -13.37 1.81
CA PHE A 93 1.67 -13.01 1.88
C PHE A 93 2.47 -14.23 2.34
N THR A 94 3.36 -14.73 1.49
CA THR A 94 4.13 -15.93 1.78
C THR A 94 5.61 -15.58 1.92
N ARG A 95 6.20 -15.89 3.07
CA ARG A 95 7.65 -15.87 3.29
C ARG A 95 8.14 -17.31 3.28
N GLU A 96 8.82 -17.68 2.20
CA GLU A 96 9.28 -19.06 2.01
C GLU A 96 10.13 -19.54 3.18
N GLY A 97 9.87 -20.78 3.60
CA GLY A 97 10.49 -21.42 4.76
C GLY A 97 10.09 -20.84 6.13
N GLN A 98 9.16 -19.89 6.21
CA GLN A 98 8.76 -19.26 7.47
C GLN A 98 7.26 -19.39 7.74
N TYR A 99 6.45 -18.68 6.95
CA TYR A 99 5.01 -18.63 7.17
C TYR A 99 4.26 -18.07 5.95
N THR A 100 2.98 -18.38 5.90
CA THR A 100 2.00 -17.74 5.04
C THR A 100 0.96 -17.01 5.91
N LEU A 101 0.70 -15.75 5.58
CA LEU A 101 -0.30 -14.91 6.23
C LEU A 101 -1.40 -14.57 5.22
N THR A 102 -2.63 -14.98 5.51
CA THR A 102 -3.81 -14.66 4.71
C THR A 102 -4.65 -13.60 5.45
N VAL A 103 -5.11 -12.59 4.74
CA VAL A 103 -5.92 -11.49 5.25
C VAL A 103 -7.26 -11.46 4.53
N TYR A 104 -8.33 -11.48 5.29
CA TYR A 104 -9.71 -11.32 4.83
C TYR A 104 -10.24 -9.98 5.32
N GLU A 105 -10.27 -8.98 4.43
CA GLU A 105 -10.69 -7.62 4.77
C GLU A 105 -12.16 -7.55 5.24
N SER A 106 -12.98 -8.51 4.82
CA SER A 106 -14.38 -8.65 5.24
C SER A 106 -14.55 -9.05 6.72
N GLY A 107 -13.46 -9.45 7.39
CA GLY A 107 -13.47 -9.93 8.77
C GLY A 107 -13.88 -11.41 8.91
N LYS A 108 -14.12 -12.12 7.81
CA LYS A 108 -14.52 -13.53 7.81
C LYS A 108 -13.96 -14.27 6.58
N LYS A 109 -13.74 -15.58 6.71
CA LYS A 109 -13.38 -16.41 5.56
C LYS A 109 -14.54 -16.40 4.54
N PRO A 110 -14.27 -16.39 3.23
CA PRO A 110 -15.32 -16.58 2.22
C PRO A 110 -15.99 -17.94 2.47
N TYR A 111 -17.29 -18.00 2.21
CA TYR A 111 -18.06 -19.22 2.40
C TYR A 111 -17.44 -20.33 1.54
N GLU A 112 -17.06 -21.46 2.13
CA GLU A 112 -16.72 -22.66 1.36
C GLU A 112 -18.03 -23.37 0.97
N PRO A 113 -18.46 -23.34 -0.30
CA PRO A 113 -19.58 -24.16 -0.74
C PRO A 113 -19.09 -25.63 -0.82
N GLY A 114 -19.03 -26.32 0.32
CA GLY A 114 -18.56 -27.70 0.32
C GLY A 114 -18.19 -28.34 1.66
N GLY A 115 -18.71 -27.86 2.79
CA GLY A 115 -18.67 -28.66 4.02
C GLY A 115 -19.54 -29.91 3.84
N TYR A 116 -18.91 -31.05 3.57
CA TYR A 116 -19.54 -32.38 3.61
C TYR A 116 -19.68 -32.87 5.04
#